data_AF-Q4W1T0-F1
#
_entry.id   AF-Q4W1T0-F1
#
_cell.length_a   1.000
_cell.length_b   1.000
_cell.length_c   1.000
_cell.angle_alpha   90.00
_cell.angle_beta   90.00
_cell.angle_gamma   90.00
#
_symmetry.space_group_name_H-M   'P 1'
#
loop_
_entity.id
_entity.type
_entity.pdbx_description
1 polymer ?
#
loop_
_entity_poly.entity_id
_entity_poly.type
_entity_poly.pdbx_seq_one_letter_code
_entity_poly.pdbx_strand_id
1 'polypeptide(L)'
;MSDLDDSFAKLLGRQPSDAERQSLYRVRDALGLKNNDALWLVLMALQHYQGQYEKFPQAIAQAAKDTLVNFKVTADATVKASAEAAKADLAQAVAAAAQEVAHNTSAKQMWQWAAGCIAVAFLCFGLFGWHMHSEGSTSGYSLGYGTGYNEAKDEKAAAAWANTPEGRLAYRFAQSGELQRLARCSGKGWKVEKGTCYPHPVPNEGVYGWRLP
;
A
#
# COMPACT_ATOMS: atom_id res chain seq x y z
N MET A 1 -52.92 -56.67 68.78
CA MET A 1 -52.29 -56.02 67.61
C MET A 1 -50.80 -56.27 67.72
N SER A 2 -50.16 -56.62 66.60
CA SER A 2 -49.01 -57.53 66.59
C SER A 2 -47.71 -56.85 67.03
N ASP A 3 -46.93 -57.54 67.87
CA ASP A 3 -45.58 -57.16 68.32
C ASP A 3 -44.62 -56.81 67.16
N LEU A 4 -44.93 -57.34 65.95
CA LEU A 4 -44.23 -57.02 64.71
C LEU A 4 -44.43 -55.55 64.31
N ASP A 5 -45.69 -55.10 64.17
CA ASP A 5 -46.01 -53.77 63.66
C ASP A 5 -45.45 -52.67 64.59
N ASP A 6 -45.53 -52.90 65.91
CA ASP A 6 -44.98 -51.99 66.93
C ASP A 6 -43.45 -51.96 66.92
N SER A 7 -42.80 -53.11 66.77
CA SER A 7 -41.34 -53.21 66.67
C SER A 7 -40.82 -52.60 65.37
N PHE A 8 -41.53 -52.79 64.26
CA PHE A 8 -41.21 -52.23 62.96
C PHE A 8 -41.36 -50.69 62.98
N ALA A 9 -42.41 -50.18 63.61
CA ALA A 9 -42.60 -48.75 63.82
C ALA A 9 -41.52 -48.13 64.71
N LYS A 10 -41.10 -48.81 65.79
CA LYS A 10 -40.02 -48.35 66.68
C LYS A 10 -38.65 -48.36 65.99
N LEU A 11 -38.37 -49.38 65.18
CA LEU A 11 -37.07 -49.56 64.52
C LEU A 11 -36.93 -48.67 63.28
N LEU A 12 -37.98 -48.56 62.46
CA LEU A 12 -37.93 -47.95 61.12
C LEU A 12 -38.80 -46.70 60.98
N GLY A 13 -39.52 -46.29 62.02
CA GLY A 13 -40.30 -45.05 62.04
C GLY A 13 -41.54 -45.05 61.13
N ARG A 14 -41.94 -46.21 60.60
CA ARG A 14 -43.11 -46.38 59.71
C ARG A 14 -43.76 -47.74 59.95
N GLN A 15 -44.97 -47.94 59.42
CA GLN A 15 -45.60 -49.26 59.42
C GLN A 15 -45.05 -50.15 58.27
N PRO A 16 -45.02 -51.48 58.44
CA PRO A 16 -44.67 -52.40 57.36
C PRO A 16 -45.78 -52.43 56.32
N SER A 17 -45.39 -52.55 55.05
CA SER A 17 -46.34 -52.87 53.97
C SER A 17 -46.83 -54.31 54.08
N ASP A 18 -47.93 -54.64 53.41
CA ASP A 18 -48.50 -56.00 53.44
C ASP A 18 -47.53 -57.06 52.92
N ALA A 19 -46.74 -56.74 51.89
CA ALA A 19 -45.71 -57.61 51.35
C ALA A 19 -44.55 -57.82 52.34
N GLU A 20 -44.10 -56.77 53.02
CA GLU A 20 -43.06 -56.86 54.06
C GLU A 20 -43.55 -57.68 55.25
N ARG A 21 -44.80 -57.45 55.68
CA ARG A 21 -45.44 -58.20 56.78
C ARG A 21 -45.52 -59.69 56.44
N GLN A 22 -45.96 -60.03 55.23
CA GLN A 22 -46.07 -61.43 54.79
C GLN A 22 -44.70 -62.10 54.64
N SER A 23 -43.69 -61.39 54.12
CA SER A 23 -42.31 -61.88 54.02
C SER A 23 -41.72 -62.16 55.41
N LEU A 24 -41.84 -61.20 56.33
CA LEU A 24 -41.33 -61.33 57.69
C LEU A 24 -41.98 -62.49 58.44
N TYR A 25 -43.31 -62.66 58.35
CA TYR A 25 -43.98 -63.83 58.95
C TYR A 25 -43.54 -65.15 58.34
N ARG A 26 -43.35 -65.23 57.01
CA ARG A 26 -42.83 -66.45 56.36
C ARG A 26 -41.45 -66.82 56.90
N VAL A 27 -40.55 -65.84 57.02
CA VAL A 27 -39.18 -66.07 57.54
C VAL A 27 -39.21 -66.44 59.03
N ARG A 28 -40.05 -65.78 59.83
CA ARG A 28 -40.27 -66.11 61.24
C ARG A 28 -40.66 -67.57 61.43
N ASP A 29 -41.67 -68.01 60.68
CA ASP A 29 -42.28 -69.33 60.82
C ASP A 29 -41.31 -70.42 60.35
N ALA A 30 -40.55 -70.17 59.27
CA ALA A 30 -39.50 -71.07 58.79
C ALA A 30 -38.34 -71.25 59.79
N LEU A 31 -38.06 -70.20 60.59
CA LEU A 31 -37.00 -70.22 61.60
C LEU A 31 -37.50 -70.59 63.01
N GLY A 32 -38.81 -70.82 63.19
CA GLY A 32 -39.40 -71.18 64.48
C GLY A 32 -39.30 -70.08 65.56
N LEU A 33 -39.24 -68.81 65.16
CA LEU A 33 -38.97 -67.71 66.08
C LEU A 33 -40.20 -67.33 66.90
N LYS A 34 -39.97 -67.01 68.18
CA LYS A 34 -40.98 -66.43 69.06
C LYS A 34 -41.14 -64.93 68.77
N ASN A 35 -42.31 -64.36 69.09
CA ASN A 35 -42.58 -62.95 68.80
C ASN A 35 -41.64 -61.96 69.51
N ASN A 36 -41.10 -62.33 70.68
CA ASN A 36 -40.22 -61.52 71.51
C ASN A 36 -38.71 -61.80 71.30
N ASP A 37 -38.34 -62.52 70.24
CA ASP A 37 -36.95 -62.87 69.97
C ASP A 37 -36.15 -61.66 69.46
N ALA A 38 -34.94 -61.44 69.95
CA ALA A 38 -34.08 -60.34 69.51
C ALA A 38 -33.66 -60.48 68.04
N LEU A 39 -33.60 -61.71 67.50
CA LEU A 39 -33.31 -61.96 66.08
C LEU A 39 -34.34 -61.31 65.16
N TRP A 40 -35.55 -61.07 65.67
CA TRP A 40 -36.64 -60.45 64.94
C TRP A 40 -36.33 -59.02 64.48
N LEU A 41 -35.71 -58.23 65.34
CA LEU A 41 -35.31 -56.84 65.02
C LEU A 41 -34.22 -56.82 63.94
N VAL A 42 -33.31 -57.81 63.96
CA VAL A 42 -32.26 -57.95 62.95
C VAL A 42 -32.86 -58.31 61.59
N LEU A 43 -33.83 -59.22 61.55
CA LEU A 43 -34.53 -59.60 60.31
C LEU A 43 -35.31 -58.42 59.71
N MET A 44 -35.95 -57.58 60.54
CA MET A 44 -36.59 -56.34 60.07
C MET A 44 -35.59 -55.36 59.47
N ALA A 45 -34.44 -55.16 60.13
CA ALA A 45 -33.38 -54.31 59.62
C ALA A 45 -32.84 -54.83 58.27
N LEU A 46 -32.61 -56.15 58.16
CA LEU A 46 -32.11 -56.78 56.94
C LEU A 46 -33.14 -56.70 55.79
N GLN A 47 -34.42 -56.95 56.05
CA GLN A 47 -35.49 -56.82 55.07
C GLN A 47 -35.62 -55.36 54.58
N HIS A 48 -35.43 -54.39 55.47
CA HIS A 48 -35.40 -52.97 55.10
C HIS A 48 -34.23 -52.65 54.16
N TYR A 49 -33.04 -53.14 54.46
CA TYR A 49 -31.88 -52.95 53.59
C TYR A 49 -32.02 -53.67 52.25
N GLN A 50 -32.57 -54.88 52.23
CA GLN A 50 -32.82 -55.62 50.99
C GLN A 50 -33.68 -54.79 50.01
N GLY A 51 -34.79 -54.22 50.48
CA GLY A 51 -35.65 -53.37 49.65
C GLY A 51 -34.98 -52.08 49.17
N GLN A 52 -33.95 -51.58 49.86
CA GLN A 52 -33.13 -50.46 49.39
C GLN A 52 -32.10 -50.93 48.34
N TYR A 53 -31.43 -52.05 48.58
CA TYR A 53 -30.47 -52.63 47.65
C TYR A 53 -31.09 -53.04 46.31
N GLU A 54 -32.36 -53.43 46.29
CA GLU A 54 -33.09 -53.71 45.04
C GLU A 54 -33.35 -52.45 44.20
N LYS A 55 -33.44 -51.27 44.83
CA LYS A 55 -33.73 -49.99 44.16
C LYS A 55 -32.49 -49.26 43.64
N PHE A 56 -31.35 -49.38 44.32
CA PHE A 56 -30.13 -48.67 43.95
C PHE A 56 -29.64 -48.97 42.52
N PRO A 57 -29.61 -50.22 42.03
CA PRO A 57 -29.19 -50.51 40.65
C PRO A 57 -30.06 -49.81 39.61
N GLN A 58 -31.37 -49.72 39.84
CA GLN A 58 -32.29 -49.03 38.93
C GLN A 58 -32.07 -47.51 38.96
N ALA A 59 -31.87 -46.93 40.15
CA ALA A 59 -31.56 -45.51 40.29
C ALA A 59 -30.21 -45.15 39.64
N ILE A 60 -29.18 -45.99 39.80
CA ILE A 60 -27.88 -45.82 39.15
C ILE A 60 -28.00 -45.94 37.63
N ALA A 61 -28.73 -46.94 37.14
CA ALA A 61 -28.96 -47.12 35.71
C ALA A 61 -29.69 -45.92 35.10
N GLN A 62 -30.66 -45.35 35.83
CA GLN A 62 -31.36 -44.15 35.40
C GLN A 62 -30.44 -42.92 35.39
N ALA A 63 -29.70 -42.68 36.48
CA ALA A 63 -28.74 -41.57 36.55
C ALA A 63 -27.64 -41.67 35.48
N ALA A 64 -27.17 -42.88 35.17
CA ALA A 64 -26.22 -43.13 34.10
C ALA A 64 -26.81 -42.80 32.73
N LYS A 65 -28.06 -43.21 32.46
CA LYS A 65 -28.77 -42.85 31.21
C LYS A 65 -28.94 -41.34 31.10
N ASP A 66 -29.38 -40.67 32.15
CA ASP A 66 -29.61 -39.23 32.14
C ASP A 66 -28.29 -38.47 31.92
N THR A 67 -27.20 -38.94 32.54
CA THR A 67 -25.86 -38.39 32.33
C THR A 67 -25.39 -38.58 30.89
N LEU A 68 -25.60 -39.77 30.30
CA LEU A 68 -25.26 -40.06 28.91
C LEU A 68 -26.05 -39.18 27.92
N VAL A 69 -27.35 -38.96 28.19
CA VAL A 69 -28.18 -38.06 27.37
C VAL A 69 -27.66 -36.63 27.44
N ASN A 70 -27.42 -36.11 28.64
CA ASN A 70 -26.90 -34.75 28.83
C ASN A 70 -25.50 -34.57 28.23
N PHE A 71 -24.64 -35.59 28.39
CA PHE A 71 -23.32 -35.62 27.78
C PHE A 71 -23.42 -35.59 26.26
N LYS A 72 -24.29 -36.41 25.66
CA LYS A 72 -24.50 -36.42 24.20
C LYS A 72 -24.97 -35.07 23.68
N VAL A 73 -25.96 -34.45 24.33
CA VAL A 73 -26.45 -33.12 23.95
C VAL A 73 -25.32 -32.08 23.99
N THR A 74 -24.52 -32.09 25.05
CA THR A 74 -23.39 -31.17 25.21
C THR A 74 -22.28 -31.44 24.20
N ALA A 75 -21.97 -32.71 23.95
CA ALA A 75 -20.97 -33.13 22.98
C ALA A 75 -21.38 -32.75 21.56
N ASP A 76 -22.62 -33.02 21.16
CA ASP A 76 -23.15 -32.65 19.84
C ASP A 76 -23.12 -31.13 19.63
N ALA A 77 -23.51 -30.35 20.65
CA ALA A 77 -23.43 -28.90 20.60
C ALA A 77 -21.99 -28.39 20.48
N THR A 78 -21.06 -28.98 21.24
CA THR A 78 -19.64 -28.59 21.23
C THR A 78 -18.97 -28.97 19.89
N VAL A 79 -19.26 -30.16 19.36
CA VAL A 79 -18.77 -30.62 18.04
C VAL A 79 -19.30 -29.71 16.94
N LYS A 80 -20.58 -29.33 16.97
CA LYS A 80 -21.15 -28.41 16.00
C LYS A 80 -20.51 -27.02 16.08
N ALA A 81 -20.38 -26.45 17.28
CA ALA A 81 -19.76 -25.15 17.48
C ALA A 81 -18.28 -25.12 17.05
N SER A 82 -17.51 -26.15 17.39
CA SER A 82 -16.11 -26.28 16.98
C SER A 82 -15.96 -26.49 15.47
N ALA A 83 -16.85 -27.24 14.83
CA ALA A 83 -16.87 -27.39 13.37
C ALA A 83 -17.21 -26.07 12.67
N GLU A 84 -18.15 -25.28 13.21
CA GLU A 84 -18.48 -23.94 12.69
C GLU A 84 -17.32 -22.96 12.86
N ALA A 85 -16.67 -22.95 14.02
CA ALA A 85 -15.47 -22.14 14.27
C ALA A 85 -14.33 -22.52 13.33
N ALA A 86 -14.04 -23.83 13.19
CA ALA A 86 -12.99 -24.30 12.28
C ALA A 86 -13.27 -23.94 10.81
N LYS A 87 -14.54 -23.96 10.39
CA LYS A 87 -14.94 -23.49 9.05
C LYS A 87 -14.73 -21.99 8.89
N ALA A 88 -15.04 -21.19 9.90
CA ALA A 88 -14.83 -19.75 9.87
C ALA A 88 -13.33 -19.39 9.81
N ASP A 89 -12.52 -20.03 10.64
CA ASP A 89 -11.05 -19.86 10.64
C ASP A 89 -10.44 -20.25 9.29
N LEU A 90 -10.89 -21.38 8.71
CA LEU A 90 -10.45 -21.81 7.40
C LEU A 90 -10.86 -20.81 6.31
N ALA A 91 -12.11 -20.32 6.33
CA ALA A 91 -12.58 -19.33 5.38
C ALA A 91 -11.78 -18.03 5.46
N GLN A 92 -11.46 -17.58 6.68
CA GLN A 92 -10.63 -16.39 6.91
C GLN A 92 -9.19 -16.61 6.40
N ALA A 93 -8.59 -17.77 6.68
CA ALA A 93 -7.26 -18.11 6.20
C ALA A 93 -7.20 -18.19 4.66
N VAL A 94 -8.20 -18.80 4.03
CA VAL A 94 -8.32 -18.85 2.57
C VAL A 94 -8.49 -17.46 1.98
N ALA A 95 -9.33 -16.60 2.57
CA ALA A 95 -9.53 -15.23 2.11
C ALA A 95 -8.24 -14.39 2.24
N ALA A 96 -7.54 -14.50 3.37
CA ALA A 96 -6.26 -13.82 3.59
C ALA A 96 -5.20 -14.27 2.57
N ALA A 97 -5.07 -15.58 2.35
CA ALA A 97 -4.13 -16.11 1.36
C ALA A 97 -4.49 -15.67 -0.07
N ALA A 98 -5.78 -15.67 -0.43
CA ALA A 98 -6.22 -15.18 -1.73
C ALA A 98 -5.91 -13.68 -1.93
N GLN A 99 -6.10 -12.86 -0.91
CA GLN A 99 -5.78 -11.44 -0.94
C GLN A 99 -4.26 -11.19 -1.06
N GLU A 100 -3.44 -11.96 -0.35
CA GLU A 100 -1.99 -11.89 -0.45
C GLU A 100 -1.49 -12.30 -1.86
N VAL A 101 -2.03 -13.39 -2.41
CA VAL A 101 -1.72 -13.82 -3.79
C VAL A 101 -2.16 -12.79 -4.82
N ALA A 102 -3.34 -12.18 -4.65
CA ALA A 102 -3.83 -11.13 -5.53
C ALA A 102 -2.94 -9.87 -5.47
N HIS A 103 -2.54 -9.45 -4.26
CA HIS A 103 -1.65 -8.31 -4.06
C HIS A 103 -0.26 -8.58 -4.68
N ASN A 104 0.31 -9.76 -4.46
CA ASN A 104 1.61 -10.11 -5.02
C ASN A 104 1.58 -10.22 -6.56
N THR A 105 0.52 -10.83 -7.12
CA THR A 105 0.34 -10.94 -8.57
C THR A 105 0.14 -9.56 -9.21
N SER A 106 -0.73 -8.72 -8.63
CA SER A 106 -0.95 -7.36 -9.14
C SER A 106 0.29 -6.49 -9.03
N ALA A 107 1.06 -6.58 -7.94
CA ALA A 107 2.34 -5.88 -7.81
C ALA A 107 3.33 -6.30 -8.91
N LYS A 108 3.49 -7.61 -9.17
CA LYS A 108 4.35 -8.10 -10.26
C LYS A 108 3.88 -7.61 -11.63
N GLN A 109 2.58 -7.69 -11.90
CA GLN A 109 2.00 -7.23 -13.16
C GLN A 109 2.18 -5.71 -13.32
N MET A 110 1.96 -4.92 -12.27
CA MET A 110 2.23 -3.47 -12.27
C MET A 110 3.69 -3.17 -12.59
N TRP A 111 4.64 -3.88 -11.96
CA TRP A 111 6.07 -3.69 -12.23
C TRP A 111 6.45 -4.07 -13.67
N GLN A 112 5.86 -5.12 -14.23
CA GLN A 112 6.06 -5.50 -15.64
C GLN A 112 5.58 -4.40 -16.60
N TRP A 113 4.37 -3.87 -16.39
CA TRP A 113 3.84 -2.79 -17.22
C TRP A 113 4.58 -1.46 -17.00
N ALA A 114 4.94 -1.13 -15.76
CA ALA A 114 5.72 0.07 -15.45
C ALA A 114 7.09 0.04 -16.12
N ALA A 115 7.81 -1.09 -16.06
CA ALA A 115 9.08 -1.26 -16.75
C ALA A 115 8.92 -1.11 -18.27
N GLY A 116 7.84 -1.67 -18.85
CA GLY A 116 7.50 -1.48 -20.25
C GLY A 116 7.26 -0.02 -20.64
N CYS A 117 6.43 0.71 -19.88
CA CYS A 117 6.16 2.12 -20.11
C CYS A 117 7.42 2.99 -19.96
N ILE A 118 8.25 2.72 -18.96
CA ILE A 118 9.52 3.43 -18.75
C ILE A 118 10.46 3.22 -19.94
N ALA A 119 10.61 1.96 -20.41
CA ALA A 119 11.44 1.65 -21.56
C ALA A 119 10.95 2.37 -22.83
N VAL A 120 9.64 2.37 -23.07
CA VAL A 120 9.04 3.10 -24.21
C VAL A 120 9.27 4.61 -24.09
N ALA A 121 9.09 5.19 -22.90
CA ALA A 121 9.33 6.62 -22.67
C ALA A 121 10.79 6.99 -22.98
N PHE A 122 11.77 6.24 -22.47
CA PHE A 122 13.18 6.48 -22.78
C PHE A 122 13.47 6.38 -24.27
N LEU A 123 12.85 5.42 -24.96
CA LEU A 123 13.01 5.23 -26.40
C LEU A 123 12.42 6.42 -27.16
N CYS A 124 11.23 6.89 -26.79
CA CYS A 124 10.61 8.08 -27.37
C CYS A 124 11.45 9.35 -27.14
N PHE A 125 11.93 9.60 -25.92
CA PHE A 125 12.78 10.75 -25.62
C PHE A 125 14.13 10.68 -26.34
N GLY A 126 14.73 9.49 -26.43
CA GLY A 126 15.97 9.28 -27.15
C GLY A 126 15.83 9.52 -28.66
N LEU A 127 14.80 8.95 -29.29
CA LEU A 127 14.52 9.18 -30.71
C LEU A 127 14.16 10.63 -31.00
N PHE A 128 13.32 11.25 -30.16
CA PHE A 128 12.95 12.65 -30.33
C PHE A 128 14.16 13.58 -30.16
N GLY A 129 14.99 13.34 -29.13
CA GLY A 129 16.23 14.08 -28.92
C GLY A 129 17.21 13.92 -30.07
N TRP A 130 17.37 12.69 -30.60
CA TRP A 130 18.19 12.44 -31.79
C TRP A 130 17.67 13.20 -33.02
N HIS A 131 16.36 13.12 -33.28
CA HIS A 131 15.73 13.82 -34.41
C HIS A 131 15.97 15.32 -34.30
N MET A 132 15.64 15.91 -33.15
CA MET A 132 15.81 17.33 -32.89
C MET A 132 17.29 17.76 -32.98
N HIS A 133 18.22 16.93 -32.50
CA HIS A 133 19.65 17.21 -32.63
C HIS A 133 20.13 17.12 -34.08
N SER A 134 19.68 16.13 -34.84
CA SER A 134 20.07 15.95 -36.24
C SER A 134 19.59 17.09 -37.13
N GLU A 135 18.35 17.54 -36.95
CA GLU A 135 17.79 18.67 -37.68
C GLU A 135 18.43 19.99 -37.21
N GLY A 136 18.60 20.17 -35.90
CA GLY A 136 19.21 21.35 -35.32
C GLY A 136 20.68 21.52 -35.73
N SER A 137 21.46 20.43 -35.73
CA SER A 137 22.86 20.43 -36.15
C SER A 137 23.00 20.76 -37.64
N THR A 138 22.17 20.16 -38.48
CA THR A 138 22.20 20.42 -39.94
C THR A 138 21.78 21.85 -40.27
N SER A 139 20.68 22.31 -39.68
CA SER A 139 20.17 23.68 -39.87
C SER A 139 21.17 24.71 -39.33
N GLY A 140 21.64 24.52 -38.09
CA GLY A 140 22.63 25.39 -37.46
C GLY A 140 23.96 25.45 -38.20
N TYR A 141 24.43 24.32 -38.73
CA TYR A 141 25.65 24.28 -39.55
C TYR A 141 25.47 25.07 -40.84
N SER A 142 24.34 24.91 -41.55
CA SER A 142 24.07 25.62 -42.80
C SER A 142 23.94 27.14 -42.60
N LEU A 143 23.23 27.56 -41.54
CA LEU A 143 23.07 28.95 -41.17
C LEU A 143 24.42 29.56 -40.76
N GLY A 144 25.14 28.90 -39.87
CA GLY A 144 26.44 29.37 -39.38
C GLY A 144 27.50 29.43 -40.48
N TYR A 145 27.54 28.45 -41.37
CA TYR A 145 28.45 28.45 -42.52
C TYR A 145 28.12 29.59 -43.48
N GLY A 146 26.83 29.81 -43.80
CA GLY A 146 26.40 30.89 -44.69
C GLY A 146 26.73 32.27 -44.13
N THR A 147 26.41 32.54 -42.86
CA THR A 147 26.70 33.83 -42.22
C THR A 147 28.21 34.06 -42.11
N GLY A 148 28.97 33.06 -41.66
CA GLY A 148 30.42 33.18 -41.52
C GLY A 148 31.13 33.35 -42.86
N TYR A 149 30.66 32.69 -43.91
CA TYR A 149 31.23 32.82 -45.25
C TYR A 149 30.94 34.19 -45.88
N ASN A 150 29.75 34.76 -45.66
CA ASN A 150 29.41 36.10 -46.12
C ASN A 150 30.22 37.16 -45.37
N GLU A 151 30.31 37.07 -44.05
CA GLU A 151 31.12 38.00 -43.24
C GLU A 151 32.60 37.96 -43.67
N ALA A 152 33.17 36.76 -43.81
CA ALA A 152 34.56 36.60 -44.24
C ALA A 152 34.81 37.07 -45.69
N LYS A 153 33.80 37.00 -46.56
CA LYS A 153 33.85 37.57 -47.91
C LYS A 153 33.85 39.10 -47.87
N ASP A 154 32.99 39.69 -47.06
CA ASP A 154 32.88 41.13 -46.90
C ASP A 154 34.15 41.72 -46.28
N GLU A 155 34.74 41.06 -45.28
CA GLU A 155 36.04 41.44 -44.72
C GLU A 155 37.16 41.38 -45.77
N LYS A 156 37.21 40.30 -46.58
CA LYS A 156 38.18 40.19 -47.67
C LYS A 156 37.98 41.24 -48.75
N ALA A 157 36.73 41.54 -49.11
CA ALA A 157 36.41 42.57 -50.08
C ALA A 157 36.78 43.97 -49.57
N ALA A 158 36.48 44.27 -48.30
CA ALA A 158 36.86 45.51 -47.62
C ALA A 158 38.39 45.65 -47.55
N ALA A 159 39.11 44.58 -47.19
CA ALA A 159 40.57 44.57 -47.17
C ALA A 159 41.16 44.74 -48.58
N ALA A 160 40.58 44.10 -49.61
CA ALA A 160 41.00 44.25 -50.99
C ALA A 160 40.79 45.69 -51.49
N TRP A 161 39.63 46.29 -51.21
CA TRP A 161 39.36 47.70 -51.52
C TRP A 161 40.33 48.63 -50.79
N ALA A 162 40.59 48.43 -49.49
CA ALA A 162 41.52 49.24 -48.72
C ALA A 162 42.94 49.26 -49.31
N ASN A 163 43.33 48.19 -50.03
CA ASN A 163 44.62 48.08 -50.71
C ASN A 163 44.70 48.75 -52.10
N THR A 164 43.58 49.22 -52.65
CA THR A 164 43.55 49.99 -53.91
C THR A 164 44.24 51.35 -53.77
N PRO A 165 44.61 52.04 -54.87
CA PRO A 165 45.09 53.43 -54.79
C PRO A 165 44.12 54.37 -54.04
N GLU A 166 42.82 54.25 -54.30
CA GLU A 166 41.75 55.05 -53.69
C GLU A 166 41.61 54.72 -52.20
N GLY A 167 41.62 53.43 -51.84
CA GLY A 167 41.59 52.99 -50.45
C GLY A 167 42.79 53.46 -49.65
N ARG A 168 44.00 53.38 -50.22
CA ARG A 168 45.23 53.91 -49.59
C ARG A 168 45.20 55.43 -49.45
N LEU A 169 44.64 56.14 -50.42
CA LEU A 169 44.45 57.59 -50.33
C LEU A 169 43.47 57.94 -49.20
N ALA A 170 42.33 57.27 -49.14
CA ALA A 170 41.34 57.45 -48.08
C ALA A 170 41.93 57.14 -46.69
N TYR A 171 42.75 56.09 -46.57
CA TYR A 171 43.44 55.75 -45.33
C TYR A 171 44.46 56.81 -44.91
N ARG A 172 45.28 57.33 -45.82
CA ARG A 172 46.22 58.44 -45.52
C ARG A 172 45.47 59.71 -45.12
N PHE A 173 44.35 60.00 -45.78
CA PHE A 173 43.48 61.13 -45.45
C PHE A 173 42.80 60.97 -44.08
N ALA A 174 42.51 59.73 -43.68
CA ALA A 174 42.06 59.42 -42.32
C ALA A 174 43.19 59.60 -41.29
N GLN A 175 44.41 59.13 -41.59
CA GLN A 175 45.57 59.24 -40.70
C GLN A 175 46.00 60.69 -40.44
N SER A 176 45.78 61.62 -41.38
CA SER A 176 46.08 63.04 -41.16
C SER A 176 45.07 63.74 -40.24
N GLY A 177 43.98 63.07 -39.85
CA GLY A 177 42.87 63.66 -39.09
C GLY A 177 41.94 64.56 -39.92
N GLU A 178 42.27 64.79 -41.19
CA GLU A 178 41.51 65.66 -42.09
C GLU A 178 40.17 65.05 -42.50
N LEU A 179 40.09 63.72 -42.66
CA LEU A 179 38.82 63.05 -42.91
C LEU A 179 37.81 63.26 -41.76
N GLN A 180 38.28 63.22 -40.52
CA GLN A 180 37.41 63.45 -39.34
C GLN A 180 37.00 64.92 -39.23
N ARG A 181 37.88 65.85 -39.61
CA ARG A 181 37.57 67.28 -39.73
C ARG A 181 36.53 67.55 -40.80
N LEU A 182 36.65 66.92 -41.96
CA LEU A 182 35.65 66.98 -43.03
C LEU A 182 34.30 66.40 -42.56
N ALA A 183 34.30 65.20 -41.98
CA ALA A 183 33.08 64.51 -41.55
C ALA A 183 32.33 65.23 -40.42
N ARG A 184 33.06 65.92 -39.53
CA ARG A 184 32.50 66.71 -38.43
C ARG A 184 32.39 68.19 -38.74
N CYS A 185 32.87 68.61 -39.91
CA CYS A 185 32.93 70.00 -40.35
C CYS A 185 33.65 70.89 -39.34
N SER A 186 34.69 70.34 -38.72
CA SER A 186 35.45 70.94 -37.63
C SER A 186 36.80 71.42 -38.15
N GLY A 187 37.02 72.73 -38.09
CA GLY A 187 38.24 73.37 -38.59
C GLY A 187 38.00 74.84 -38.91
N LYS A 188 39.09 75.60 -39.08
CA LYS A 188 38.99 76.99 -39.54
C LYS A 188 38.42 77.04 -40.96
N GLY A 189 37.52 77.98 -41.22
CA GLY A 189 36.91 78.16 -42.55
C GLY A 189 35.76 77.21 -42.87
N TRP A 190 35.16 76.54 -41.88
CA TRP A 190 33.95 75.73 -42.06
C TRP A 190 32.74 76.41 -41.42
N LYS A 191 31.63 76.44 -42.14
CA LYS A 191 30.33 76.88 -41.61
C LYS A 191 29.29 75.81 -41.88
N VAL A 192 28.51 75.48 -40.85
CA VAL A 192 27.39 74.56 -40.97
C VAL A 192 26.12 75.37 -41.14
N GLU A 193 25.44 75.21 -42.27
CA GLU A 193 24.14 75.81 -42.51
C GLU A 193 23.14 74.71 -42.88
N LYS A 194 22.01 74.66 -42.15
CA LYS A 194 20.94 73.66 -42.36
C LYS A 194 21.46 72.20 -42.43
N GLY A 195 22.48 71.87 -41.65
CA GLY A 195 23.07 70.52 -41.60
C GLY A 195 24.03 70.18 -42.74
N THR A 196 24.31 71.11 -43.66
CA THR A 196 25.33 70.94 -44.70
C THR A 196 26.54 71.80 -44.39
N CYS A 197 27.73 71.28 -44.69
CA CYS A 197 28.99 71.91 -44.37
C CYS A 197 29.58 72.60 -45.58
N TYR A 198 29.78 73.90 -45.47
CA TYR A 198 30.28 74.73 -46.55
C TYR A 198 31.63 75.34 -46.16
N PRO A 199 32.58 75.38 -47.11
CA PRO A 199 33.79 76.18 -46.93
C PRO A 199 33.39 77.66 -46.93
N HIS A 200 33.82 78.39 -45.91
CA HIS A 200 33.56 79.81 -45.74
C HIS A 200 34.89 80.56 -45.64
N PRO A 201 35.03 81.70 -46.33
CA PRO A 201 36.25 82.50 -46.24
C PRO A 201 36.48 83.00 -44.81
N VAL A 202 37.73 82.93 -44.36
CA VAL A 202 38.22 83.53 -43.12
C VAL A 202 38.80 84.91 -43.47
N PRO A 203 38.42 85.99 -42.76
CA PRO A 203 38.91 87.34 -43.04
C PRO A 203 40.44 87.40 -43.04
N ASN A 204 41.04 88.01 -44.07
CA ASN A 204 42.49 88.14 -44.30
C ASN A 204 43.29 86.83 -44.47
N GLU A 205 42.65 85.65 -44.40
CA GLU A 205 43.31 84.33 -44.53
C GLU A 205 42.80 83.51 -45.74
N GLY A 206 41.64 83.87 -46.31
CA GLY A 206 41.07 83.23 -47.51
C GLY A 206 40.18 82.02 -47.22
N VAL A 207 39.88 81.21 -48.24
CA VAL A 207 39.06 79.98 -48.11
C VAL A 207 39.96 78.79 -47.83
N TYR A 208 39.69 78.08 -46.72
CA TYR A 208 40.37 76.83 -46.40
C TYR A 208 39.70 75.67 -47.13
N GLY A 209 40.51 74.81 -47.74
CA GLY A 209 40.04 73.62 -48.44
C GLY A 209 41.18 72.63 -48.66
N TRP A 210 40.83 71.45 -49.12
CA TRP A 210 41.83 70.42 -49.45
C TRP A 210 42.16 70.49 -50.92
N ARG A 211 43.45 70.43 -51.21
CA ARG A 211 43.92 70.13 -52.56
C ARG A 211 43.91 68.61 -52.71
N LEU A 212 42.83 68.09 -53.29
CA LEU A 212 42.78 66.70 -53.71
C LEU A 212 43.74 66.54 -54.92
N PRO A 213 44.59 65.51 -54.93
CA PRO A 213 45.39 65.15 -56.12
C PRO A 213 44.51 64.62 -57.24
#